data_AF-A0A971PHJ3-F1
#
_entry.id   AF-A0A971PHJ3-F1
#
_cell.length_a   1.000
_cell.length_b   1.000
_cell.length_c   1.000
_cell.angle_alpha   90.00
_cell.angle_beta   90.00
_cell.angle_gamma   90.00
#
_symmetry.space_group_name_H-M   'P 1'
#
loop_
_entity.id
_entity.type
_entity.pdbx_description
1 polymer ?
#
loop_
_entity_poly.entity_id
_entity_poly.type
_entity_poly.pdbx_seq_one_letter_code
_entity_poly.pdbx_strand_id
1 'polypeptide(L)'
;MRFTICVTAALAVACVAGAARGEGPLSVYANASLVQNFAGGFDYLPNGDLIGMYSDPAMVKNAYLGIIDANGDGDPAVVKKVHAFKEPTFGIAVDVSPDGMSVLFGESSYDPVTTQSRYALYHGPVNGQTFPVIDPAEGSLEGAYDIVFIDATRCYISANPGDFSATTNKIWRLDLETKSATEVVSIEGTYSGPIDVDKEGNLYYVRGKANYPPRRGDFTLMKFAAAALDEAAAGDADQKLDAGDATVVAENLDGGQDVAWHRSGAVFVSDANNRAVYEVAPDGTASRYAEAPGRSGEGFWFLAIRNPASSRSAEVPARDEIAASWQPIFGTGEPDVIRLSPQVYVGERLLLTAAVDIPGPVWIPFDAYVVLSGPGGIFYSALPGGGVGEGIRAYAEGLPGLAESFLGRILDLPVPDGTPKGPWTVYAGLMPAGRAPSPQDALALDTVVLTVR
;
A
#
# COMPACT_ATOMS: atom_id res chain seq x y z
N MET A 1 -2.86 -9.52 -34.55
CA MET A 1 -1.56 -9.60 -33.84
C MET A 1 -1.68 -8.66 -32.65
N ARG A 2 -1.43 -9.11 -31.42
CA ARG A 2 -1.43 -8.22 -30.23
C ARG A 2 0.02 -8.04 -29.82
N PHE A 3 0.46 -6.79 -29.65
CA PHE A 3 1.80 -6.42 -29.21
C PHE A 3 1.74 -5.99 -27.74
N THR A 4 2.84 -6.11 -26.99
CA THR A 4 2.89 -5.65 -25.58
C THR A 4 3.98 -4.58 -25.46
N ILE A 5 3.59 -3.38 -25.05
CA ILE A 5 4.52 -2.34 -24.60
C ILE A 5 4.44 -2.36 -23.08
N CYS A 6 5.58 -2.29 -22.40
CA CYS A 6 5.68 -2.02 -20.98
C CYS A 6 6.30 -0.64 -20.79
N VAL A 7 5.55 0.30 -20.21
CA VAL A 7 5.99 1.64 -19.88
C VAL A 7 6.22 1.71 -18.39
N THR A 8 7.45 2.03 -18.01
CA THR A 8 7.79 2.29 -16.61
C THR A 8 8.23 3.73 -16.48
N ALA A 9 7.40 4.54 -15.81
CA ALA A 9 7.83 5.83 -15.29
C ALA A 9 8.62 5.57 -14.01
N ALA A 10 9.95 5.53 -14.13
CA ALA A 10 10.85 5.36 -13.01
C ALA A 10 11.68 6.63 -12.88
N LEU A 11 11.61 7.35 -11.77
CA LEU A 11 12.79 8.09 -11.33
C LEU A 11 13.81 7.02 -10.95
N ALA A 12 14.92 6.94 -11.71
CA ALA A 12 15.92 5.85 -11.68
C ALA A 12 15.97 5.11 -10.33
N VAL A 13 15.71 3.80 -10.25
CA VAL A 13 16.65 2.71 -10.60
C VAL A 13 16.06 1.76 -11.65
N ALA A 14 16.92 1.26 -12.54
CA ALA A 14 16.60 0.26 -13.56
C ALA A 14 16.88 -1.16 -13.07
N CYS A 15 15.93 -2.08 -13.30
CA CYS A 15 16.18 -3.46 -13.74
C CYS A 15 14.94 -4.01 -14.48
N VAL A 16 15.20 -4.88 -15.47
CA VAL A 16 14.32 -5.47 -16.51
C VAL A 16 14.53 -6.99 -16.40
N ALA A 17 13.62 -7.96 -16.56
CA ALA A 17 12.20 -8.10 -16.91
C ALA A 17 11.71 -9.49 -16.43
N GLY A 18 10.39 -9.73 -16.44
CA GLY A 18 9.83 -11.08 -16.39
C GLY A 18 8.30 -11.21 -16.49
N ALA A 19 7.82 -11.48 -17.71
CA ALA A 19 6.55 -12.14 -18.11
C ALA A 19 5.18 -11.42 -17.95
N ALA A 20 4.50 -11.32 -19.11
CA ALA A 20 3.16 -10.79 -19.31
C ALA A 20 2.03 -11.79 -19.01
N ARG A 21 0.92 -11.30 -18.43
CA ARG A 21 -0.46 -11.71 -18.75
C ARG A 21 -1.38 -10.50 -18.56
N GLY A 22 -2.21 -10.22 -19.57
CA GLY A 22 -3.08 -9.03 -19.56
C GLY A 22 -4.50 -9.34 -19.12
N GLU A 23 -5.18 -8.34 -18.56
CA GLU A 23 -6.65 -8.17 -18.54
C GLU A 23 -7.02 -6.69 -18.28
N GLY A 24 -8.02 -6.16 -19.01
CA GLY A 24 -8.93 -5.08 -18.59
C GLY A 24 -8.37 -3.68 -18.26
N PRO A 25 -9.21 -2.63 -18.15
CA PRO A 25 -8.76 -1.26 -17.90
C PRO A 25 -8.39 -1.08 -16.42
N LEU A 26 -7.19 -1.52 -16.04
CA LEU A 26 -6.54 -1.25 -14.76
C LEU A 26 -5.66 0.01 -14.89
N SER A 27 -6.27 1.18 -15.05
CA SER A 27 -5.53 2.41 -15.41
C SER A 27 -5.73 3.56 -14.41
N VAL A 28 -5.10 3.51 -13.22
CA VAL A 28 -4.80 4.74 -12.43
C VAL A 28 -3.57 4.61 -11.52
N TYR A 29 -2.94 3.44 -11.40
CA TYR A 29 -1.62 3.35 -10.76
C TYR A 29 -0.70 2.48 -11.61
N ALA A 30 0.62 2.64 -11.47
CA ALA A 30 1.61 1.63 -11.86
C ALA A 30 1.35 0.33 -11.07
N ASN A 31 0.24 -0.33 -11.39
CA ASN A 31 -0.23 -1.57 -10.79
C ASN A 31 0.67 -2.69 -11.30
N ALA A 32 1.84 -2.85 -10.70
CA ALA A 32 2.30 -4.22 -10.48
C ALA A 32 1.32 -4.82 -9.46
N SER A 33 0.13 -5.22 -9.92
CA SER A 33 -0.70 -6.18 -9.21
C SER A 33 0.23 -7.32 -8.82
N LEU A 34 0.41 -7.53 -7.53
CA LEU A 34 1.25 -8.65 -7.08
C LEU A 34 0.48 -9.97 -7.17
N VAL A 35 -0.82 -9.91 -7.54
CA VAL A 35 -1.73 -11.05 -7.69
C VAL A 35 -1.75 -11.89 -6.42
N GLN A 36 -1.63 -11.21 -5.28
CA GLN A 36 -1.68 -11.81 -3.97
C GLN A 36 -2.75 -11.15 -3.13
N ASN A 37 -3.58 -12.01 -2.56
CA ASN A 37 -4.55 -11.61 -1.56
C ASN A 37 -3.87 -11.59 -0.20
N PHE A 38 -3.55 -10.40 0.30
CA PHE A 38 -3.13 -10.18 1.68
C PHE A 38 -4.21 -9.43 2.48
N ALA A 39 -5.40 -10.02 2.56
CA ALA A 39 -6.53 -9.49 3.34
C ALA A 39 -6.32 -9.44 4.86
N GLY A 40 -5.22 -10.01 5.39
CA GLY A 40 -4.89 -9.92 6.82
C GLY A 40 -3.79 -8.93 7.15
N GLY A 41 -3.56 -7.94 6.27
CA GLY A 41 -2.46 -6.99 6.38
C GLY A 41 -1.16 -7.48 5.74
N PHE A 42 -0.26 -6.53 5.52
CA PHE A 42 1.10 -6.73 5.02
C PHE A 42 1.98 -5.57 5.43
N ASP A 43 3.28 -5.78 5.43
CA ASP A 43 4.28 -4.75 5.67
C ASP A 43 5.57 -5.01 4.87
N TYR A 44 6.42 -3.99 4.77
CA TYR A 44 7.68 -4.02 4.04
C TYR A 44 8.82 -4.65 4.83
N LEU A 45 9.53 -5.56 4.17
CA LEU A 45 10.83 -6.04 4.62
C LEU A 45 11.94 -5.05 4.27
N PRO A 46 13.09 -5.07 4.97
CA PRO A 46 14.22 -4.17 4.69
C PRO A 46 14.76 -4.25 3.26
N ASN A 47 14.68 -5.43 2.63
CA ASN A 47 15.10 -5.62 1.24
C ASN A 47 14.11 -4.99 0.24
N GLY A 48 12.89 -4.65 0.68
CA GLY A 48 11.85 -4.05 -0.15
C GLY A 48 10.75 -4.99 -0.61
N ASP A 49 10.84 -6.26 -0.22
CA ASP A 49 9.75 -7.20 -0.37
C ASP A 49 8.61 -6.88 0.58
N LEU A 50 7.47 -7.50 0.33
CA LEU A 50 6.34 -7.48 1.26
C LEU A 50 6.22 -8.82 1.96
N ILE A 51 6.00 -8.78 3.27
CA ILE A 51 5.49 -9.91 4.04
C ILE A 51 4.03 -9.64 4.37
N GLY A 52 3.15 -10.62 4.17
CA GLY A 52 1.73 -10.42 4.40
C GLY A 52 0.96 -11.70 4.65
N MET A 53 -0.25 -11.53 5.18
CA MET A 53 -1.13 -12.63 5.53
C MET A 53 -2.15 -12.88 4.44
N TYR A 54 -2.00 -14.02 3.78
CA TYR A 54 -3.04 -14.55 2.92
C TYR A 54 -4.20 -15.06 3.75
N SER A 55 -5.39 -14.54 3.46
CA SER A 55 -6.65 -14.94 4.08
C SER A 55 -7.63 -15.31 2.99
N ASP A 56 -8.15 -16.54 3.01
CA ASP A 56 -9.23 -16.94 2.10
C ASP A 56 -10.55 -16.30 2.59
N PRO A 57 -11.18 -15.40 1.82
CA PRO A 57 -12.43 -14.76 2.25
C PRO A 57 -13.56 -15.77 2.47
N ALA A 58 -13.49 -16.95 1.83
CA ALA A 58 -14.46 -18.03 2.03
C ALA A 58 -14.10 -18.95 3.21
N MET A 59 -12.93 -18.77 3.83
CA MET A 59 -12.36 -19.62 4.88
C MET A 59 -12.39 -21.11 4.51
N VAL A 60 -12.17 -21.44 3.22
CA VAL A 60 -12.12 -22.82 2.73
C VAL A 60 -10.68 -23.35 2.70
N LYS A 61 -9.72 -22.46 2.46
CA LYS A 61 -8.29 -22.74 2.48
C LYS A 61 -7.67 -22.22 3.77
N ASN A 62 -6.62 -22.92 4.21
CA ASN A 62 -5.80 -22.42 5.29
C ASN A 62 -5.11 -21.12 4.86
N ALA A 63 -5.14 -20.14 5.76
CA ALA A 63 -4.35 -18.93 5.65
C ALA A 63 -2.85 -19.28 5.64
N TYR A 64 -2.02 -18.30 5.28
CA TYR A 64 -0.57 -18.40 5.46
C TYR A 64 0.08 -17.00 5.57
N LEU A 65 1.24 -16.92 6.22
CA LEU A 65 2.14 -15.78 6.11
C LEU A 65 3.10 -16.03 4.95
N GLY A 66 3.18 -15.10 4.01
CA GLY A 66 3.99 -15.21 2.80
C GLY A 66 4.84 -13.98 2.54
N ILE A 67 5.99 -14.19 1.90
CA ILE A 67 6.84 -13.12 1.37
C ILE A 67 6.73 -13.10 -0.15
N ILE A 68 6.67 -11.91 -0.72
CA ILE A 68 6.54 -11.69 -2.16
C ILE A 68 7.59 -10.69 -2.65
N ASP A 69 8.10 -10.94 -3.85
CA ASP A 69 9.01 -10.03 -4.53
C ASP A 69 8.25 -8.76 -4.93
N ALA A 70 8.32 -7.76 -4.05
CA ALA A 70 7.67 -6.49 -4.27
C ALA A 70 8.62 -5.47 -4.88
N ASN A 71 9.94 -5.68 -4.77
CA ASN A 71 10.97 -4.76 -5.27
C ASN A 71 11.41 -5.09 -6.71
N GLY A 72 11.01 -6.25 -7.26
CA GLY A 72 11.31 -6.74 -8.60
C GLY A 72 12.72 -7.34 -8.75
N ASP A 73 13.39 -7.73 -7.67
CA ASP A 73 14.75 -8.30 -7.71
C ASP A 73 14.78 -9.80 -8.04
N GLY A 74 13.61 -10.44 -8.12
CA GLY A 74 13.44 -11.85 -8.42
C GLY A 74 13.55 -12.78 -7.21
N ASP A 75 13.69 -12.27 -5.98
CA ASP A 75 13.73 -13.06 -4.75
C ASP A 75 12.70 -12.54 -3.72
N PRO A 76 11.62 -13.28 -3.43
CA PRO A 76 11.35 -14.64 -3.92
C PRO A 76 10.63 -14.64 -5.28
N ALA A 77 11.15 -15.43 -6.23
CA ALA A 77 10.58 -15.58 -7.58
C ALA A 77 9.11 -16.06 -7.62
N VAL A 78 8.64 -16.66 -6.53
CA VAL A 78 7.24 -17.02 -6.26
C VAL A 78 6.98 -16.78 -4.78
N VAL A 79 5.72 -16.62 -4.38
CA VAL A 79 5.34 -16.44 -2.97
C VAL A 79 6.03 -17.47 -2.06
N LYS A 80 6.91 -16.99 -1.19
CA LYS A 80 7.59 -17.81 -0.20
C LYS A 80 6.74 -17.89 1.06
N LYS A 81 6.05 -19.01 1.24
CA LYS A 81 5.28 -19.27 2.47
C LYS A 81 6.23 -19.48 3.65
N VAL A 82 6.17 -18.60 4.65
CA VAL A 82 7.02 -18.65 5.85
C VAL A 82 6.28 -19.20 7.07
N HIS A 83 4.95 -19.13 7.08
CA HIS A 83 4.11 -19.78 8.09
C HIS A 83 2.81 -20.28 7.46
N ALA A 84 2.36 -21.48 7.83
CA ALA A 84 1.09 -22.03 7.36
C ALA A 84 0.19 -22.30 8.57
N PHE A 85 -1.02 -21.75 8.55
CA PHE A 85 -1.99 -21.97 9.61
C PHE A 85 -2.58 -23.37 9.49
N LYS A 86 -2.91 -23.96 10.64
CA LYS A 86 -3.42 -25.35 10.71
C LYS A 86 -4.90 -25.44 10.38
N GLU A 87 -5.62 -24.35 10.59
CA GLU A 87 -7.06 -24.25 10.43
C GLU A 87 -7.39 -23.09 9.47
N PRO A 88 -8.60 -23.05 8.90
CA PRO A 88 -9.07 -21.87 8.20
C PRO A 88 -9.22 -20.72 9.19
N THR A 89 -8.37 -19.70 9.03
CA THR A 89 -8.31 -18.54 9.91
C THR A 89 -8.29 -17.27 9.08
N PHE A 90 -8.69 -16.17 9.71
CA PHE A 90 -8.64 -14.84 9.12
C PHE A 90 -7.42 -14.13 9.69
N GLY A 91 -6.52 -13.68 8.81
CA GLY A 91 -5.42 -12.82 9.24
C GLY A 91 -5.93 -11.48 9.73
N ILE A 92 -5.35 -10.99 10.82
CA ILE A 92 -5.77 -9.75 11.46
C ILE A 92 -4.86 -8.62 11.00
N ALA A 93 -3.57 -8.72 11.33
CA ALA A 93 -2.56 -7.73 11.03
C ALA A 93 -1.18 -8.38 10.97
N VAL A 94 -0.25 -7.70 10.31
CA VAL A 94 1.16 -8.06 10.18
C VAL A 94 1.96 -6.79 10.30
N ASP A 95 3.00 -6.80 11.12
CA ASP A 95 3.96 -5.71 11.17
C ASP A 95 5.40 -6.25 11.32
N VAL A 96 6.36 -5.52 10.77
CA VAL A 96 7.80 -5.87 10.79
C VAL A 96 8.51 -4.98 11.80
N SER A 97 9.36 -5.57 12.65
CA SER A 97 10.07 -4.77 13.64
C SER A 97 10.95 -3.71 12.98
N PRO A 98 11.21 -2.55 13.62
CA PRO A 98 11.98 -1.47 13.00
C PRO A 98 13.41 -1.83 12.58
N ASP A 99 13.99 -2.89 13.16
CA ASP A 99 15.28 -3.45 12.76
C ASP A 99 15.19 -4.44 11.59
N GLY A 100 13.97 -4.80 11.17
CA GLY A 100 13.68 -5.71 10.08
C GLY A 100 13.91 -7.20 10.39
N MET A 101 14.18 -7.54 11.65
CA MET A 101 14.64 -8.87 12.03
C MET A 101 13.51 -9.81 12.44
N SER A 102 12.39 -9.26 12.89
CA SER A 102 11.23 -10.02 13.37
C SER A 102 9.93 -9.51 12.76
N VAL A 103 8.92 -10.37 12.81
CA VAL A 103 7.55 -10.07 12.39
C VAL A 103 6.62 -10.46 13.53
N LEU A 104 5.61 -9.61 13.77
CA LEU A 104 4.49 -9.87 14.65
C LEU A 104 3.23 -9.91 13.79
N PHE A 105 2.42 -10.94 13.96
CA PHE A 105 1.17 -11.06 13.23
C PHE A 105 0.08 -11.73 14.07
N GLY A 106 -1.17 -11.45 13.73
CA GLY A 106 -2.34 -11.97 14.42
C GLY A 106 -3.25 -12.78 13.50
N GLU A 107 -3.89 -13.80 14.05
CA GLU A 107 -5.01 -14.48 13.40
C GLU A 107 -6.25 -14.47 14.28
N SER A 108 -7.41 -14.61 13.63
CA SER A 108 -8.65 -15.01 14.27
C SER A 108 -9.16 -16.30 13.65
N SER A 109 -9.65 -17.22 14.48
CA SER A 109 -10.32 -18.44 14.03
C SER A 109 -11.67 -18.58 14.69
N TYR A 110 -12.59 -19.29 14.04
CA TYR A 110 -13.92 -19.57 14.59
C TYR A 110 -14.01 -21.04 14.99
N ASP A 111 -14.25 -21.29 16.27
CA ASP A 111 -14.49 -22.64 16.76
C ASP A 111 -15.98 -23.00 16.60
N PRO A 112 -16.34 -23.93 15.69
CA PRO A 112 -17.75 -24.26 15.45
C PRO A 112 -18.40 -25.00 16.62
N VAL A 113 -17.62 -25.54 17.57
CA VAL A 113 -18.13 -26.27 18.74
C VAL A 113 -18.51 -25.30 19.85
N THR A 114 -17.62 -24.36 20.17
CA THR A 114 -17.85 -23.37 21.24
C THR A 114 -18.57 -22.13 20.74
N THR A 115 -18.66 -21.93 19.42
CA THR A 115 -19.16 -20.71 18.76
C THR A 115 -18.38 -19.45 19.16
N GLN A 116 -17.15 -19.63 19.64
CA GLN A 116 -16.27 -18.55 20.06
C GLN A 116 -15.22 -18.27 18.99
N SER A 117 -14.92 -17.00 18.82
CA SER A 117 -13.75 -16.58 18.07
C SER A 117 -12.52 -16.75 18.95
N ARG A 118 -11.45 -17.32 18.40
CA ARG A 118 -10.15 -17.43 19.06
C ARG A 118 -9.20 -16.47 18.37
N TYR A 119 -8.38 -15.81 19.17
CA TYR A 119 -7.37 -14.88 18.70
C TYR A 119 -6.01 -15.41 19.10
N ALA A 120 -5.05 -15.40 18.18
CA ALA A 120 -3.67 -15.76 18.49
C ALA A 120 -2.73 -14.78 17.83
N LEU A 121 -1.74 -14.31 18.61
CA LEU A 121 -0.63 -13.52 18.12
C LEU A 121 0.61 -14.38 18.03
N TYR A 122 1.44 -14.10 17.05
CA TYR A 122 2.64 -14.86 16.74
C TYR A 122 3.81 -13.89 16.54
N HIS A 123 4.94 -14.17 17.17
CA HIS A 123 6.17 -13.40 16.98
C HIS A 123 7.34 -14.31 16.67
N GLY A 124 8.16 -13.92 15.72
CA GLY A 124 9.35 -14.69 15.35
C GLY A 124 10.18 -14.01 14.29
N PRO A 125 11.29 -14.63 13.87
CA PRO A 125 12.17 -14.06 12.86
C PRO A 125 11.49 -14.06 11.48
N VAL A 126 11.75 -13.02 10.68
CA VAL A 126 11.23 -12.89 9.30
C VAL A 126 11.55 -14.11 8.43
N ASN A 127 12.67 -14.78 8.69
CA ASN A 127 13.10 -15.96 7.93
C ASN A 127 12.29 -17.24 8.21
N GLY A 128 11.30 -17.19 9.12
CA GLY A 128 10.28 -18.23 9.26
C GLY A 128 10.72 -19.51 9.95
N GLN A 129 11.75 -19.49 10.80
CA GLN A 129 12.19 -20.70 11.51
C GLN A 129 11.11 -21.24 12.47
N THR A 130 10.55 -20.39 13.31
CA THR A 130 9.45 -20.72 14.25
C THR A 130 8.71 -19.46 14.66
N PHE A 131 7.39 -19.55 14.75
CA PHE A 131 6.51 -18.49 15.24
C PHE A 131 5.75 -18.98 16.47
N PRO A 132 6.34 -18.88 17.68
CA PRO A 132 5.61 -19.17 18.91
C PRO A 132 4.39 -18.26 19.06
N VAL A 133 3.30 -18.83 19.58
CA VAL A 133 2.15 -18.04 20.03
C VAL A 133 2.57 -17.19 21.23
N ILE A 134 2.18 -15.92 21.20
CA ILE A 134 2.26 -15.03 22.35
C ILE A 134 1.00 -15.22 23.19
N ASP A 135 1.20 -15.83 24.35
CA ASP A 135 0.22 -15.87 25.41
C ASP A 135 0.62 -14.79 26.43
N PRO A 136 -0.08 -13.65 26.47
CA PRO A 136 0.29 -12.57 27.37
C PRO A 136 0.12 -13.05 28.82
N ALA A 137 1.08 -12.72 29.69
CA ALA A 137 1.04 -13.12 31.09
C ALA A 137 -0.14 -12.48 31.84
N GLU A 138 -0.53 -11.28 31.41
CA GLU A 138 -1.62 -10.48 31.96
C GLU A 138 -2.35 -9.77 30.81
N GLY A 139 -3.67 -9.56 30.96
CA GLY A 139 -4.52 -8.95 29.94
C GLY A 139 -5.16 -9.94 28.97
N SER A 140 -5.97 -9.42 28.05
CA SER A 140 -6.58 -10.17 26.95
C SER A 140 -6.37 -9.40 25.65
N LEU A 141 -5.92 -10.10 24.62
CA LEU A 141 -5.73 -9.57 23.26
C LEU A 141 -6.86 -10.05 22.34
N GLU A 142 -7.97 -10.51 22.92
CA GLU A 142 -9.19 -10.84 22.17
C GLU A 142 -9.69 -9.61 21.40
N GLY A 143 -10.17 -9.83 20.19
CA GLY A 143 -10.66 -8.76 19.33
C GLY A 143 -9.55 -7.86 18.80
N ALA A 144 -8.29 -8.31 18.81
CA ALA A 144 -7.19 -7.65 18.10
C ALA A 144 -7.60 -7.38 16.65
N TYR A 145 -7.33 -6.16 16.19
CA TYR A 145 -7.63 -5.68 14.85
C TYR A 145 -6.36 -5.25 14.13
N ASP A 146 -5.46 -4.55 14.84
CA ASP A 146 -4.23 -4.03 14.26
C ASP A 146 -3.09 -3.97 15.26
N ILE A 147 -1.86 -3.95 14.75
CA ILE A 147 -0.61 -4.08 15.51
C ILE A 147 0.43 -3.16 14.90
N VAL A 148 1.18 -2.47 15.75
CA VAL A 148 2.35 -1.68 15.31
C VAL A 148 3.50 -1.78 16.32
N PHE A 149 4.71 -2.00 15.84
CA PHE A 149 5.93 -1.96 16.63
C PHE A 149 6.29 -0.53 17.03
N ILE A 150 6.63 -0.37 18.31
CA ILE A 150 7.25 0.85 18.86
C ILE A 150 8.77 0.77 18.67
N ASP A 151 9.32 -0.42 18.92
CA ASP A 151 10.72 -0.77 18.74
C ASP A 151 10.86 -2.30 18.56
N ALA A 152 12.07 -2.86 18.68
CA ALA A 152 12.31 -4.29 18.45
C ALA A 152 11.65 -5.23 19.47
N THR A 153 11.24 -4.73 20.65
CA THR A 153 10.72 -5.56 21.74
C THR A 153 9.34 -5.13 22.23
N ARG A 154 8.83 -3.98 21.78
CA ARG A 154 7.55 -3.43 22.23
C ARG A 154 6.65 -3.07 21.06
N CYS A 155 5.37 -3.32 21.19
CA CYS A 155 4.35 -2.96 20.21
C CYS A 155 3.08 -2.44 20.86
N TYR A 156 2.26 -1.74 20.08
CA TYR A 156 0.87 -1.46 20.38
C TYR A 156 -0.04 -2.43 19.64
N ILE A 157 -1.18 -2.75 20.26
CA ILE A 157 -2.22 -3.60 19.69
C ILE A 157 -3.56 -2.91 19.91
N SER A 158 -4.27 -2.59 18.83
CA SER A 158 -5.66 -2.15 18.92
C SER A 158 -6.55 -3.38 19.01
N ALA A 159 -7.29 -3.49 20.11
CA ALA A 159 -8.14 -4.64 20.37
C ALA A 159 -9.45 -4.21 21.03
N ASN A 160 -10.54 -4.89 20.68
CA ASN A 160 -11.84 -4.70 21.30
C ASN A 160 -12.22 -5.98 22.04
N PRO A 161 -11.68 -6.20 23.26
CA PRO A 161 -11.91 -7.44 23.99
C PRO A 161 -13.37 -7.57 24.37
N GLY A 162 -13.99 -8.64 23.90
CA GLY A 162 -15.42 -8.87 23.94
C GLY A 162 -15.88 -9.61 22.69
N ASP A 163 -17.20 -9.67 22.47
CA ASP A 163 -17.75 -10.12 21.20
C ASP A 163 -17.78 -8.97 20.17
N PHE A 164 -18.25 -9.24 18.96
CA PHE A 164 -18.40 -8.23 17.90
C PHE A 164 -19.36 -7.07 18.25
N SER A 165 -20.06 -7.13 19.39
CA SER A 165 -20.93 -6.06 19.89
C SER A 165 -20.25 -5.12 20.88
N ALA A 166 -19.04 -5.45 21.35
CA ALA A 166 -18.27 -4.57 22.20
C ALA A 166 -18.00 -3.24 21.49
N THR A 167 -18.12 -2.13 22.23
CA THR A 167 -17.99 -0.77 21.68
C THR A 167 -16.91 0.02 22.41
N THR A 168 -15.95 -0.68 22.99
CA THR A 168 -14.80 -0.08 23.67
C THR A 168 -13.52 -0.60 23.05
N ASN A 169 -12.88 0.24 22.22
CA ASN A 169 -11.55 -0.09 21.76
C ASN A 169 -10.53 0.14 22.88
N LYS A 170 -9.64 -0.81 23.05
CA LYS A 170 -8.50 -0.72 23.93
C LYS A 170 -7.23 -0.78 23.10
N ILE A 171 -6.25 0.01 23.48
CA ILE A 171 -4.91 -0.10 22.93
C ILE A 171 -4.00 -0.63 24.02
N TRP A 172 -3.39 -1.77 23.75
CA TRP A 172 -2.48 -2.45 24.64
C TRP A 172 -1.05 -2.18 24.22
N ARG A 173 -0.16 -1.95 25.19
CA ARG A 173 1.28 -2.01 24.98
C ARG A 173 1.76 -3.40 25.38
N LEU A 174 2.26 -4.16 24.42
CA LEU A 174 2.82 -5.49 24.64
C LEU A 174 4.35 -5.42 24.65
N ASP A 175 4.96 -5.99 25.69
CA ASP A 175 6.39 -6.27 25.75
C ASP A 175 6.62 -7.73 25.37
N LEU A 176 7.40 -7.96 24.31
CA LEU A 176 7.62 -9.27 23.71
C LEU A 176 8.63 -10.13 24.51
N GLU A 177 9.48 -9.51 25.33
CA GLU A 177 10.44 -10.23 26.17
C GLU A 177 9.76 -10.75 27.44
N THR A 178 8.99 -9.91 28.11
CA THR A 178 8.29 -10.27 29.37
C THR A 178 6.92 -10.89 29.11
N LYS A 179 6.36 -10.69 27.92
CA LYS A 179 4.97 -11.03 27.54
C LYS A 179 3.92 -10.29 28.38
N SER A 180 4.26 -9.16 28.98
CA SER A 180 3.29 -8.32 29.68
C SER A 180 2.50 -7.45 28.69
N ALA A 181 1.18 -7.42 28.81
CA ALA A 181 0.34 -6.49 28.07
C ALA A 181 -0.34 -5.49 29.03
N THR A 182 -0.07 -4.20 28.83
CA THR A 182 -0.64 -3.11 29.64
C THR A 182 -1.64 -2.31 28.81
N GLU A 183 -2.86 -2.12 29.30
CA GLU A 183 -3.85 -1.25 28.65
C GLU A 183 -3.42 0.21 28.82
N VAL A 184 -3.11 0.90 27.72
CA VAL A 184 -2.65 2.31 27.73
C VAL A 184 -3.72 3.29 27.27
N VAL A 185 -4.68 2.84 26.45
CA VAL A 185 -5.79 3.66 25.94
C VAL A 185 -7.09 2.86 26.03
N SER A 186 -8.18 3.51 26.42
CA SER A 186 -9.54 2.93 26.50
C SER A 186 -10.56 3.94 25.97
N ILE A 187 -11.20 3.65 24.85
CA ILE A 187 -12.11 4.59 24.18
C ILE A 187 -13.47 3.94 24.01
N GLU A 188 -14.49 4.53 24.62
CA GLU A 188 -15.88 4.10 24.46
C GLU A 188 -16.50 4.60 23.14
N GLY A 189 -17.57 3.90 22.73
CA GLY A 189 -18.35 4.20 21.53
C GLY A 189 -17.59 4.03 20.23
N THR A 190 -16.59 3.15 20.19
CA THR A 190 -15.79 2.85 18.99
C THR A 190 -15.46 1.36 18.90
N TYR A 191 -15.32 0.86 17.68
CA TYR A 191 -14.73 -0.47 17.45
C TYR A 191 -13.20 -0.39 17.45
N SER A 192 -12.54 -1.54 17.50
CA SER A 192 -11.12 -1.62 17.15
C SER A 192 -10.89 -1.12 15.73
N GLY A 193 -9.73 -0.52 15.53
CA GLY A 193 -9.40 0.18 14.29
C GLY A 193 -7.89 0.28 14.12
N PRO A 194 -7.45 0.82 12.98
CA PRO A 194 -6.05 0.76 12.60
C PRO A 194 -5.20 1.76 13.40
N ILE A 195 -3.94 1.40 13.60
CA ILE A 195 -2.96 2.14 14.36
C ILE A 195 -1.60 2.19 13.65
N ASP A 196 -0.86 3.26 13.85
CA ASP A 196 0.55 3.34 13.46
C ASP A 196 1.32 4.27 14.41
N VAL A 197 2.66 4.26 14.38
CA VAL A 197 3.50 5.13 15.20
C VAL A 197 4.45 5.98 14.36
N ASP A 198 4.70 7.21 14.81
CA ASP A 198 5.82 7.98 14.27
C ASP A 198 7.16 7.60 14.90
N LYS A 199 8.25 8.15 14.34
CA LYS A 199 9.62 7.95 14.85
C LYS A 199 9.83 8.46 16.28
N GLU A 200 8.94 9.31 16.79
CA GLU A 200 8.97 9.76 18.18
C GLU A 200 8.16 8.84 19.12
N GLY A 201 7.49 7.82 18.57
CA GLY A 201 6.64 6.88 19.30
C GLY A 201 5.23 7.41 19.56
N ASN A 202 4.81 8.50 18.91
CA ASN A 202 3.42 8.95 19.02
C ASN A 202 2.53 8.01 18.23
N LEU A 203 1.42 7.62 18.83
CA LEU A 203 0.46 6.69 18.26
C LEU A 203 -0.61 7.43 17.47
N TYR A 204 -0.80 7.04 16.23
CA TYR A 204 -1.93 7.41 15.39
C TYR A 204 -2.98 6.30 15.47
N TYR A 205 -4.24 6.70 15.58
CA TYR A 205 -5.37 5.77 15.65
C TYR A 205 -6.54 6.32 14.84
N VAL A 206 -7.12 5.51 13.96
CA VAL A 206 -8.35 5.88 13.26
C VAL A 206 -9.56 5.37 14.03
N ARG A 207 -10.20 6.28 14.76
CA ARG A 207 -11.42 6.00 15.52
C ARG A 207 -12.62 6.00 14.59
N GLY A 208 -13.36 4.90 14.57
CA GLY A 208 -14.68 4.81 13.92
C GLY A 208 -15.80 4.76 14.94
N LYS A 209 -16.83 5.60 14.81
CA LYS A 209 -18.01 5.50 15.69
C LYS A 209 -18.62 4.09 15.66
N ALA A 210 -19.05 3.60 16.82
CA ALA A 210 -19.64 2.26 16.97
C ALA A 210 -21.07 2.19 16.42
N ASN A 211 -21.22 2.33 15.09
CA ASN A 211 -22.46 2.12 14.38
C ASN A 211 -22.21 1.37 13.08
N TYR A 212 -23.05 0.37 12.81
CA TYR A 212 -23.02 -0.41 11.60
C TYR A 212 -24.32 -0.23 10.79
N PRO A 213 -24.24 0.05 9.47
CA PRO A 213 -23.02 0.37 8.72
C PRO A 213 -22.42 1.73 9.17
N PRO A 214 -21.10 1.94 8.96
CA PRO A 214 -20.48 3.25 9.14
C PRO A 214 -21.15 4.29 8.24
N ARG A 215 -21.27 5.52 8.72
CA ARG A 215 -21.80 6.66 7.97
C ARG A 215 -20.66 7.57 7.54
N ARG A 216 -20.98 8.40 6.56
CA ARG A 216 -20.12 9.51 6.12
C ARG A 216 -19.69 10.36 7.33
N GLY A 217 -18.39 10.60 7.48
CA GLY A 217 -17.82 11.36 8.59
C GLY A 217 -17.80 10.67 9.95
N ASP A 218 -17.90 9.34 10.01
CA ASP A 218 -17.80 8.58 11.27
C ASP A 218 -16.37 8.30 11.72
N PHE A 219 -15.37 8.54 10.86
CA PHE A 219 -13.97 8.27 11.17
C PHE A 219 -13.21 9.54 11.53
N THR A 220 -12.32 9.44 12.51
CA THR A 220 -11.45 10.51 13.01
C THR A 220 -10.04 9.97 13.20
N LEU A 221 -9.05 10.63 12.61
CA LEU A 221 -7.64 10.35 12.86
C LEU A 221 -7.19 11.09 14.12
N MET A 222 -6.75 10.34 15.11
CA MET A 222 -6.31 10.85 16.40
C MET A 222 -4.82 10.56 16.60
N LYS A 223 -4.14 11.42 17.37
CA LYS A 223 -2.74 11.29 17.76
C LYS A 223 -2.59 11.33 19.28
N PHE A 224 -2.01 10.29 19.86
CA PHE A 224 -1.60 10.23 21.26
C PHE A 224 -0.11 10.50 21.38
N ALA A 225 0.27 11.35 22.33
CA ALA A 225 1.68 11.67 22.55
C ALA A 225 2.42 10.48 23.18
N ALA A 226 3.63 10.18 22.70
CA ALA A 226 4.48 9.10 23.21
C ALA A 226 4.67 9.17 24.73
N ALA A 227 4.94 10.38 25.25
CA ALA A 227 5.14 10.59 26.69
C ALA A 227 3.90 10.24 27.52
N ALA A 228 2.69 10.57 27.03
CA ALA A 228 1.45 10.22 27.73
C ALA A 228 1.21 8.70 27.71
N LEU A 229 1.54 8.02 26.61
CA LEU A 229 1.47 6.57 26.51
C LEU A 229 2.48 5.87 27.42
N ASP A 230 3.68 6.42 27.57
CA ASP A 230 4.69 5.93 28.51
C ASP A 230 4.25 6.12 29.97
N GLU A 231 3.66 7.27 30.31
CA GLU A 231 3.09 7.52 31.64
C GLU A 231 1.93 6.55 31.95
N ALA A 232 1.01 6.33 31.00
CA ALA A 232 -0.07 5.36 31.16
C ALA A 232 0.45 3.92 31.33
N ALA A 233 1.51 3.55 30.60
CA ALA A 233 2.12 2.23 30.71
C ALA A 233 2.88 2.00 32.03
N ALA A 234 3.41 3.07 32.62
CA ALA A 234 4.15 3.02 33.89
C ALA A 234 3.26 3.25 35.13
N GLY A 235 2.07 3.80 34.93
CA GLY A 235 1.11 4.12 35.98
C GLY A 235 0.42 2.90 36.58
N ASP A 236 -0.46 3.16 37.55
CA ASP A 236 -1.36 2.14 38.08
C ASP A 236 -2.35 1.69 36.99
N ALA A 237 -2.89 0.47 37.12
CA ALA A 237 -3.80 -0.12 36.13
C ALA A 237 -5.07 0.71 35.82
N ASP A 238 -5.38 1.73 36.64
CA ASP A 238 -6.51 2.64 36.45
C ASP A 238 -6.16 3.90 35.63
N GLN A 239 -4.86 4.18 35.39
CA GLN A 239 -4.41 5.35 34.64
C GLN A 239 -4.35 5.03 33.14
N LYS A 240 -5.48 5.24 32.45
CA LYS A 240 -5.64 4.98 31.02
C LYS A 240 -6.00 6.26 30.30
N LEU A 241 -5.48 6.43 29.09
CA LEU A 241 -5.87 7.54 28.22
C LEU A 241 -7.23 7.26 27.58
N ASP A 242 -7.99 8.30 27.28
CA ASP A 242 -9.24 8.24 26.51
C ASP A 242 -9.19 9.16 25.27
N ALA A 243 -10.31 9.27 24.54
CA ALA A 243 -10.36 10.10 23.33
C ALA A 243 -10.07 11.60 23.59
N GLY A 244 -10.29 12.10 24.81
CA GLY A 244 -10.01 13.47 25.22
C GLY A 244 -8.53 13.76 25.43
N ASP A 245 -7.69 12.74 25.62
CA ASP A 245 -6.24 12.88 25.73
C ASP A 245 -5.53 12.94 24.35
N ALA A 246 -6.25 12.63 23.28
CA ALA A 246 -5.71 12.66 21.92
C ALA A 246 -5.85 14.04 21.27
N THR A 247 -4.88 14.37 20.40
CA THR A 247 -5.05 15.46 19.43
C THR A 247 -5.78 14.94 18.20
N VAL A 248 -6.83 15.64 17.77
CA VAL A 248 -7.49 15.34 16.48
C VAL A 248 -6.63 15.87 15.34
N VAL A 249 -6.20 14.98 14.46
CA VAL A 249 -5.35 15.31 13.29
C VAL A 249 -6.21 15.57 12.05
N ALA A 250 -7.24 14.73 11.85
CA ALA A 250 -8.22 14.89 10.79
C ALA A 250 -9.57 14.31 11.24
N GLU A 251 -10.66 14.90 10.78
CA GLU A 251 -12.02 14.51 11.13
C GLU A 251 -12.92 14.52 9.90
N ASN A 252 -14.10 13.92 10.01
CA ASN A 252 -15.05 13.72 8.92
C ASN A 252 -14.49 12.85 7.78
N LEU A 253 -13.68 11.85 8.11
CA LEU A 253 -13.26 10.82 7.19
C LEU A 253 -14.43 9.85 6.95
N ASP A 254 -14.58 9.37 5.72
CA ASP A 254 -15.73 8.52 5.35
C ASP A 254 -15.42 7.03 5.50
N GLY A 255 -14.15 6.71 5.73
CA GLY A 255 -13.57 5.39 5.94
C GLY A 255 -12.24 5.53 6.68
N GLY A 256 -11.73 4.42 7.18
CA GLY A 256 -10.52 4.40 8.01
C GLY A 256 -10.08 2.98 8.27
N GLN A 257 -9.88 2.22 7.20
CA GLN A 257 -9.52 0.79 7.32
C GLN A 257 -8.05 0.58 7.65
N ASP A 258 -7.19 1.56 7.31
CA ASP A 258 -5.78 1.55 7.70
C ASP A 258 -5.21 2.97 7.86
N VAL A 259 -4.08 3.07 8.54
CA VAL A 259 -3.30 4.27 8.73
C VAL A 259 -1.80 3.97 8.61
N ALA A 260 -1.06 4.84 7.93
CA ALA A 260 0.39 4.70 7.83
C ALA A 260 1.09 6.07 7.93
N TRP A 261 2.00 6.23 8.88
CA TRP A 261 2.84 7.38 9.09
C TRP A 261 4.03 7.36 8.13
N HIS A 262 4.39 8.56 7.69
CA HIS A 262 5.51 8.77 6.79
C HIS A 262 6.53 9.69 7.41
N ARG A 263 7.82 9.48 7.10
CA ARG A 263 8.95 10.25 7.67
C ARG A 263 8.93 11.76 7.42
N SER A 264 8.11 12.23 6.47
CA SER A 264 7.85 13.66 6.28
C SER A 264 6.97 14.28 7.38
N GLY A 265 6.39 13.45 8.26
CA GLY A 265 5.37 13.81 9.23
C GLY A 265 3.94 13.75 8.70
N ALA A 266 3.76 13.42 7.41
CA ALA A 266 2.44 13.15 6.86
C ALA A 266 1.91 11.80 7.35
N VAL A 267 0.59 11.65 7.38
CA VAL A 267 -0.09 10.39 7.71
C VAL A 267 -1.05 10.04 6.60
N PHE A 268 -0.99 8.81 6.13
CA PHE A 268 -1.84 8.27 5.10
C PHE A 268 -2.99 7.51 5.73
N VAL A 269 -4.21 7.75 5.28
CA VAL A 269 -5.40 7.05 5.78
C VAL A 269 -6.14 6.41 4.63
N SER A 270 -6.48 5.13 4.79
CA SER A 270 -7.28 4.39 3.85
C SER A 270 -8.78 4.68 4.06
N ASP A 271 -9.34 5.53 3.21
CA ASP A 271 -10.77 5.83 3.16
C ASP A 271 -11.46 4.94 2.13
N ALA A 272 -11.69 3.69 2.54
CA ALA A 272 -12.31 2.66 1.71
C ALA A 272 -13.66 3.11 1.13
N ASN A 273 -14.48 3.81 1.91
CA ASN A 273 -15.82 4.24 1.47
C ASN A 273 -15.76 5.32 0.39
N ASN A 274 -14.69 6.13 0.37
CA ASN A 274 -14.41 7.08 -0.71
C ASN A 274 -13.53 6.50 -1.83
N ARG A 275 -13.18 5.21 -1.78
CA ARG A 275 -12.22 4.57 -2.69
C ARG A 275 -10.88 5.32 -2.70
N ALA A 276 -10.46 5.93 -1.60
CA ALA A 276 -9.33 6.85 -1.61
C ALA A 276 -8.32 6.53 -0.52
N VAL A 277 -7.06 6.87 -0.78
CA VAL A 277 -6.07 7.12 0.27
C VAL A 277 -5.94 8.63 0.40
N TYR A 278 -6.09 9.14 1.62
CA TYR A 278 -5.82 10.53 1.93
C TYR A 278 -4.43 10.66 2.55
N GLU A 279 -3.69 11.68 2.13
CA GLU A 279 -2.50 12.18 2.80
C GLU A 279 -2.90 13.35 3.69
N VAL A 280 -2.67 13.22 4.98
CA VAL A 280 -2.88 14.25 5.99
C VAL A 280 -1.52 14.85 6.31
N ALA A 281 -1.31 16.10 5.89
CA ALA A 281 -0.07 16.82 6.14
C ALA A 281 0.12 17.10 7.66
N PRO A 282 1.35 17.42 8.11
CA PRO A 282 1.61 17.73 9.52
C PRO A 282 0.76 18.86 10.12
N ASP A 283 0.23 19.76 9.27
CA ASP A 283 -0.67 20.84 9.68
C ASP A 283 -2.16 20.42 9.76
N GLY A 284 -2.46 19.13 9.56
CA GLY A 284 -3.82 18.57 9.55
C GLY A 284 -4.53 18.65 8.20
N THR A 285 -3.91 19.24 7.17
CA THR A 285 -4.53 19.35 5.85
C THR A 285 -4.63 17.98 5.19
N ALA A 286 -5.86 17.47 5.03
CA ALA A 286 -6.11 16.24 4.28
C ALA A 286 -6.22 16.54 2.76
N SER A 287 -5.47 15.79 1.96
CA SER A 287 -5.53 15.82 0.49
C SER A 287 -5.62 14.41 -0.07
N ARG A 288 -6.32 14.23 -1.19
CA ARG A 288 -6.43 12.90 -1.82
C ARG A 288 -5.08 12.51 -2.42
N TYR A 289 -4.51 11.41 -1.96
CA TYR A 289 -3.25 10.85 -2.44
C TYR A 289 -3.48 9.86 -3.60
N ALA A 290 -4.42 8.94 -3.40
CA ALA A 290 -4.84 7.95 -4.38
C ALA A 290 -6.35 7.78 -4.36
N GLU A 291 -6.91 7.37 -5.48
CA GLU A 291 -8.27 6.89 -5.73
C GLU A 291 -8.28 5.56 -6.49
N ALA A 292 -8.85 4.51 -5.91
CA ALA A 292 -9.03 3.22 -6.56
C ALA A 292 -10.08 3.30 -7.69
N PRO A 293 -9.92 2.52 -8.78
CA PRO A 293 -11.00 2.29 -9.71
C PRO A 293 -12.15 1.53 -9.03
N GLY A 294 -13.34 1.55 -9.62
CA GLY A 294 -14.46 0.73 -9.14
C GLY A 294 -15.67 1.51 -8.64
N ARG A 295 -16.51 0.88 -7.82
CA ARG A 295 -17.79 1.44 -7.30
C ARG A 295 -17.83 1.52 -5.77
N SER A 296 -18.75 2.31 -5.24
CA SER A 296 -18.90 2.52 -3.79
C SER A 296 -18.96 1.20 -3.03
N GLY A 297 -18.16 1.05 -1.98
CA GLY A 297 -18.01 -0.20 -1.21
C GLY A 297 -16.81 -1.06 -1.61
N GLU A 298 -16.13 -0.71 -2.70
CA GLU A 298 -14.76 -1.16 -3.01
C GLU A 298 -13.79 -0.12 -2.46
N GLY A 299 -12.53 -0.48 -2.17
CA GLY A 299 -11.58 0.52 -1.70
C GLY A 299 -10.24 -0.05 -1.26
N PHE A 300 -9.40 0.85 -0.77
CA PHE A 300 -8.16 0.46 -0.10
C PHE A 300 -8.47 -0.05 1.31
N TRP A 301 -7.77 -1.08 1.75
CA TRP A 301 -8.03 -1.72 3.04
C TRP A 301 -6.81 -1.75 3.92
N PHE A 302 -5.66 -2.05 3.35
CA PHE A 302 -4.38 -2.06 4.06
C PHE A 302 -3.41 -1.12 3.38
N LEU A 303 -2.50 -0.51 4.14
CA LEU A 303 -1.46 0.40 3.72
C LEU A 303 -0.14 -0.02 4.38
N ALA A 304 0.95 -0.05 3.62
CA ALA A 304 2.28 -0.12 4.19
C ALA A 304 3.17 0.92 3.52
N ILE A 305 4.06 1.52 4.30
CA ILE A 305 5.02 2.52 3.81
C ILE A 305 6.44 2.00 4.03
N ARG A 306 7.13 1.76 2.92
CA ARG A 306 8.57 1.49 2.95
C ARG A 306 9.30 2.80 3.17
N ASN A 307 10.10 2.87 4.24
CA ASN A 307 11.09 3.93 4.45
C ASN A 307 12.50 3.32 4.31
N PRO A 308 13.08 3.23 3.11
CA PRO A 308 14.27 2.41 2.86
C PRO A 308 15.59 3.03 3.34
N ALA A 309 15.61 3.68 4.51
CA ALA A 309 16.75 4.43 5.06
C ALA A 309 18.06 3.62 5.22
N SER A 310 18.09 2.32 4.89
CA SER A 310 19.23 1.44 5.13
C SER A 310 19.58 0.45 4.01
N SER A 311 19.01 0.53 2.79
CA SER A 311 19.43 -0.40 1.73
C SER A 311 20.89 -0.14 1.32
N ARG A 312 21.80 -1.02 1.77
CA ARG A 312 23.26 -0.87 1.59
C ARG A 312 23.75 -1.02 0.14
N SER A 313 22.85 -1.18 -0.84
CA SER A 313 23.18 -1.74 -2.15
C SER A 313 22.86 -0.88 -3.39
N ALA A 314 22.44 0.39 -3.30
CA ALA A 314 22.17 1.15 -4.54
C ALA A 314 22.56 2.63 -4.51
N GLU A 315 23.18 3.06 -5.61
CA GLU A 315 23.58 4.44 -5.97
C GLU A 315 22.40 5.42 -6.14
N VAL A 316 21.21 5.11 -5.63
CA VAL A 316 20.01 5.96 -5.74
C VAL A 316 19.43 6.24 -4.35
N PRO A 317 19.07 7.50 -4.05
CA PRO A 317 18.36 7.84 -2.83
C PRO A 317 17.10 6.99 -2.70
N ALA A 318 17.08 6.15 -1.67
CA ALA A 318 15.99 5.22 -1.45
C ALA A 318 14.69 6.01 -1.21
N ARG A 319 13.73 5.87 -2.13
CA ARG A 319 12.43 6.57 -2.12
C ARG A 319 11.45 5.83 -1.24
N ASP A 320 10.57 6.59 -0.59
CA ASP A 320 9.49 5.98 0.17
C ASP A 320 8.47 5.37 -0.80
N GLU A 321 8.06 4.13 -0.55
CA GLU A 321 7.11 3.40 -1.38
C GLU A 321 5.85 3.14 -0.55
N ILE A 322 4.67 3.40 -1.12
CA ILE A 322 3.40 3.06 -0.47
C ILE A 322 2.79 1.88 -1.22
N ALA A 323 2.55 0.78 -0.50
CA ALA A 323 1.75 -0.33 -0.98
C ALA A 323 0.36 -0.25 -0.34
N ALA A 324 -0.66 -0.66 -1.07
CA ALA A 324 -2.03 -0.70 -0.59
C ALA A 324 -2.72 -1.99 -1.04
N SER A 325 -3.51 -2.62 -0.18
CA SER A 325 -4.44 -3.68 -0.61
C SER A 325 -5.71 -3.02 -1.13
N TRP A 326 -6.11 -3.36 -2.35
CA TRP A 326 -7.42 -3.05 -2.88
C TRP A 326 -8.34 -4.25 -2.69
N GLN A 327 -9.50 -4.00 -2.08
CA GLN A 327 -10.51 -5.02 -1.88
C GLN A 327 -11.75 -4.72 -2.73
N PRO A 328 -12.18 -5.65 -3.59
CA PRO A 328 -13.46 -5.57 -4.27
C PRO A 328 -14.61 -5.75 -3.25
N ILE A 329 -15.86 -5.51 -3.68
CA ILE A 329 -17.04 -5.78 -2.84
C ILE A 329 -16.93 -7.22 -2.33
N PHE A 330 -17.10 -7.42 -1.03
CA PHE A 330 -17.02 -8.75 -0.41
C PHE A 330 -17.75 -9.80 -1.24
N GLY A 331 -17.04 -10.87 -1.59
CA GLY A 331 -17.56 -11.98 -2.39
C GLY A 331 -17.56 -11.77 -3.92
N THR A 332 -17.06 -10.64 -4.43
CA THR A 332 -17.00 -10.37 -5.87
C THR A 332 -15.61 -10.49 -6.51
N GLY A 333 -14.58 -10.74 -5.71
CA GLY A 333 -13.21 -10.97 -6.17
C GLY A 333 -12.24 -11.20 -5.01
N GLU A 334 -11.00 -11.54 -5.33
CA GLU A 334 -9.92 -11.58 -4.34
C GLU A 334 -9.30 -10.17 -4.19
N PRO A 335 -8.95 -9.75 -2.97
CA PRO A 335 -8.12 -8.58 -2.75
C PRO A 335 -6.81 -8.67 -3.51
N ASP A 336 -6.28 -7.52 -3.92
CA ASP A 336 -5.02 -7.43 -4.63
C ASP A 336 -4.12 -6.37 -4.00
N VAL A 337 -2.85 -6.70 -3.79
CA VAL A 337 -1.85 -5.75 -3.33
C VAL A 337 -1.34 -4.96 -4.52
N ILE A 338 -1.49 -3.64 -4.45
CA ILE A 338 -1.05 -2.70 -5.47
C ILE A 338 -0.04 -1.71 -4.90
N ARG A 339 0.96 -1.38 -5.71
CA ARG A 339 1.91 -0.31 -5.42
C ARG A 339 1.29 1.02 -5.85
N LEU A 340 1.16 1.97 -4.92
CA LEU A 340 0.68 3.30 -5.25
C LEU A 340 1.77 4.08 -6.00
N SER A 341 1.35 4.82 -7.02
CA SER A 341 2.24 5.37 -8.05
C SER A 341 3.26 6.39 -7.53
N PRO A 342 4.41 6.51 -8.23
CA PRO A 342 5.42 7.49 -7.86
C PRO A 342 4.85 8.91 -7.90
N GLN A 343 5.03 9.63 -6.80
CA GLN A 343 4.90 11.09 -6.81
C GLN A 343 6.14 11.69 -7.46
N VAL A 344 5.94 12.78 -8.19
CA VAL A 344 7.03 13.57 -8.77
C VAL A 344 6.85 15.01 -8.29
N TYR A 345 7.86 15.56 -7.64
CA TYR A 345 7.80 16.95 -7.20
C TYR A 345 8.30 17.89 -8.30
N VAL A 346 7.81 19.13 -8.31
CA VAL A 346 8.38 20.18 -9.17
C VAL A 346 9.90 20.26 -8.98
N GLY A 347 10.64 20.27 -10.08
CA GLY A 347 12.11 20.24 -10.08
C GLY A 347 12.74 18.85 -10.04
N GLU A 348 12.01 17.79 -9.67
CA GLU A 348 12.50 16.42 -9.81
C GLU A 348 12.56 15.99 -11.28
N ARG A 349 13.46 15.07 -11.62
CA ARG A 349 13.58 14.59 -13.01
C ARG A 349 12.59 13.47 -13.29
N LEU A 350 11.58 13.70 -14.12
CA LEU A 350 10.79 12.62 -14.69
C LEU A 350 11.63 11.83 -15.70
N LEU A 351 11.91 10.57 -15.34
CA LEU A 351 12.55 9.61 -16.22
C LEU A 351 11.51 8.56 -16.65
N LEU A 352 11.37 8.37 -17.96
CA LEU A 352 10.48 7.38 -18.57
C LEU A 352 11.31 6.42 -19.42
N THR A 353 11.18 5.14 -19.11
CA THR A 353 11.75 4.07 -19.92
C THR A 353 10.58 3.28 -20.51
N ALA A 354 10.66 2.95 -21.79
CA ALA A 354 9.71 2.01 -22.38
C ALA A 354 10.47 0.80 -22.91
N ALA A 355 9.90 -0.37 -22.62
CA ALA A 355 10.26 -1.64 -23.23
C ALA A 355 9.13 -2.03 -24.18
N VAL A 356 9.45 -2.32 -25.42
CA VAL A 356 8.51 -2.85 -26.41
C VAL A 356 8.91 -4.29 -26.66
N ASP A 357 8.08 -5.23 -26.22
CA ASP A 357 8.28 -6.64 -26.53
C ASP A 357 7.30 -7.08 -27.61
N ILE A 358 7.85 -7.63 -28.69
CA ILE A 358 7.09 -7.91 -29.90
C ILE A 358 7.19 -9.41 -30.16
N PRO A 359 6.08 -10.16 -30.07
CA PRO A 359 6.09 -11.62 -30.21
C PRO A 359 6.38 -12.13 -31.65
N GLY A 360 6.91 -11.28 -32.53
CA GLY A 360 7.32 -11.61 -33.89
C GLY A 360 7.55 -10.35 -34.73
N PRO A 361 8.30 -10.41 -35.85
CA PRO A 361 8.68 -9.23 -36.61
C PRO A 361 7.45 -8.44 -37.09
N VAL A 362 7.43 -7.14 -36.84
CA VAL A 362 6.46 -6.21 -37.42
C VAL A 362 6.99 -5.79 -38.78
N TRP A 363 6.21 -5.92 -39.85
CA TRP A 363 6.63 -5.53 -41.20
C TRP A 363 5.94 -4.25 -41.70
N ILE A 364 5.00 -3.71 -40.91
CA ILE A 364 4.37 -2.43 -41.19
C ILE A 364 5.17 -1.30 -40.54
N PRO A 365 5.46 -0.20 -41.25
CA PRO A 365 6.02 0.99 -40.62
C PRO A 365 5.08 1.54 -39.56
N PHE A 366 5.65 2.07 -38.48
CA PHE A 366 4.87 2.61 -37.36
C PHE A 366 5.48 3.90 -36.81
N ASP A 367 4.64 4.70 -36.16
CA ASP A 367 5.02 5.86 -35.38
C ASP A 367 4.95 5.50 -33.89
N ALA A 368 5.94 5.92 -33.12
CA ALA A 368 5.97 5.73 -31.66
C ALA A 368 5.57 7.03 -30.97
N TYR A 369 4.70 6.93 -29.97
CA TYR A 369 4.20 8.04 -29.18
C TYR A 369 4.54 7.82 -27.71
N VAL A 370 4.93 8.91 -27.04
CA VAL A 370 4.90 9.03 -25.58
C VAL A 370 4.20 10.35 -25.27
N VAL A 371 3.05 10.28 -24.59
CA VAL A 371 2.16 11.41 -24.36
C VAL A 371 1.86 11.52 -22.87
N LEU A 372 2.13 12.67 -22.27
CA LEU A 372 1.71 13.04 -20.93
C LEU A 372 0.41 13.84 -21.03
N SER A 373 -0.64 13.37 -20.39
CA SER A 373 -1.95 14.00 -20.30
C SER A 373 -2.19 14.46 -18.87
N GLY A 374 -2.20 15.77 -18.65
CA GLY A 374 -2.33 16.38 -17.32
C GLY A 374 -3.69 17.02 -17.04
N PRO A 375 -3.84 17.62 -15.84
CA PRO A 375 -5.04 18.35 -15.44
C PRO A 375 -5.43 19.44 -16.46
N GLY A 376 -6.74 19.61 -16.67
CA GLY A 376 -7.24 20.60 -17.64
C GLY A 376 -7.14 20.19 -19.11
N GLY A 377 -6.84 18.92 -19.40
CA GLY A 377 -6.75 18.40 -20.77
C GLY A 377 -5.49 18.86 -21.50
N ILE A 378 -4.43 19.15 -20.76
CA ILE A 378 -3.14 19.56 -21.32
C ILE A 378 -2.38 18.31 -21.76
N PHE A 379 -1.91 18.30 -23.00
CA PHE A 379 -1.13 17.21 -23.56
C PHE A 379 0.29 17.68 -23.85
N TYR A 380 1.27 16.85 -23.51
CA TYR A 380 2.65 16.99 -23.93
C TYR A 380 3.12 15.69 -24.54
N SER A 381 3.96 15.78 -25.56
CA SER A 381 4.64 14.61 -26.13
C SER A 381 6.13 14.67 -25.92
N ALA A 382 6.73 13.51 -25.65
CA ALA A 382 8.17 13.34 -25.74
C ALA A 382 8.63 13.67 -27.16
N LEU A 383 9.70 14.45 -27.29
CA LEU A 383 10.24 14.84 -28.58
C LEU A 383 11.45 13.98 -28.96
N PRO A 384 11.71 13.76 -30.27
CA PRO A 384 12.95 13.15 -30.73
C PRO A 384 14.17 13.91 -30.18
N GLY A 385 15.08 13.21 -29.51
CA GLY A 385 16.26 13.82 -28.88
C GLY A 385 16.06 14.31 -27.43
N GLY A 386 14.86 14.12 -26.87
CA GLY A 386 14.55 14.39 -25.46
C GLY A 386 13.67 15.63 -25.25
N GLY A 387 13.19 15.79 -24.01
CA GLY A 387 12.28 16.87 -23.62
C GLY A 387 10.81 16.62 -23.96
N VAL A 388 9.97 17.61 -23.70
CA VAL A 388 8.53 17.60 -23.98
C VAL A 388 8.12 18.80 -24.81
N GLY A 389 7.15 18.60 -25.71
CA GLY A 389 6.49 19.68 -26.44
C GLY A 389 4.97 19.59 -26.28
N GLU A 390 4.29 20.72 -26.23
CA GLU A 390 2.83 20.76 -26.13
C GLU A 390 2.15 20.13 -27.36
N GLY A 391 1.05 19.43 -27.09
CA GLY A 391 0.25 18.67 -28.05
C GLY A 391 0.68 17.20 -28.13
N ILE A 392 -0.01 16.46 -29.00
CA ILE A 392 0.29 15.06 -29.27
C ILE A 392 1.16 14.99 -30.53
N ARG A 393 2.38 14.46 -30.39
CA ARG A 393 3.38 14.32 -31.45
C ARG A 393 4.06 12.97 -31.33
N ALA A 394 4.47 12.42 -32.47
CA ALA A 394 5.26 11.21 -32.48
C ALA A 394 6.65 11.49 -31.91
N TYR A 395 7.10 10.62 -31.01
CA TYR A 395 8.49 10.57 -30.55
C TYR A 395 9.42 10.06 -31.66
N ALA A 396 8.93 9.15 -32.49
CA ALA A 396 9.61 8.67 -33.69
C ALA A 396 8.59 8.35 -34.78
N GLU A 397 8.89 8.73 -36.02
CA GLU A 397 7.99 8.59 -37.17
C GLU A 397 8.56 7.61 -38.21
N GLY A 398 7.67 6.85 -38.85
CA GLY A 398 7.98 6.02 -40.00
C GLY A 398 9.05 4.96 -39.72
N LEU A 399 9.13 4.48 -38.48
CA LEU A 399 10.12 3.48 -38.11
C LEU A 399 9.90 2.23 -38.98
N PRO A 400 10.96 1.73 -39.65
CA PRO A 400 10.88 0.45 -40.32
C PRO A 400 10.54 -0.59 -39.26
N GLY A 401 9.67 -1.54 -39.62
CA GLY A 401 9.13 -2.50 -38.68
C GLY A 401 10.21 -3.16 -37.78
N LEU A 402 9.87 -3.43 -36.51
CA LEU A 402 10.82 -3.91 -35.52
C LEU A 402 11.09 -5.40 -35.70
N ALA A 403 12.37 -5.75 -35.86
CA ALA A 403 12.83 -7.12 -35.99
C ALA A 403 13.03 -7.82 -34.62
N GLU A 404 13.29 -7.06 -33.54
CA GLU A 404 13.59 -7.54 -32.18
C GLU A 404 12.99 -6.59 -31.12
N SER A 405 12.96 -7.03 -29.86
CA SER A 405 12.48 -6.25 -28.70
C SER A 405 13.30 -4.96 -28.53
N PHE A 406 12.64 -3.85 -28.20
CA PHE A 406 13.29 -2.56 -27.96
C PHE A 406 13.22 -2.20 -26.49
N LEU A 407 14.37 -1.85 -25.88
CA LEU A 407 14.42 -1.23 -24.56
C LEU A 407 15.18 0.08 -24.68
N GLY A 408 14.53 1.18 -24.32
CA GLY A 408 15.15 2.49 -24.40
C GLY A 408 14.60 3.48 -23.39
N ARG A 409 15.48 4.37 -22.95
CA ARG A 409 15.10 5.60 -22.25
C ARG A 409 14.47 6.55 -23.28
N ILE A 410 13.24 6.97 -23.05
CA ILE A 410 12.49 7.82 -23.99
C ILE A 410 12.30 9.24 -23.46
N LEU A 411 12.23 9.40 -22.14
CA LEU A 411 12.09 10.71 -21.51
C LEU A 411 13.03 10.84 -20.33
N ASP A 412 13.69 11.99 -20.20
CA ASP A 412 14.56 12.32 -19.07
C ASP A 412 14.60 13.85 -18.91
N LEU A 413 13.66 14.40 -18.14
CA LEU A 413 13.52 15.85 -17.98
C LEU A 413 13.11 16.26 -16.57
N PRO A 414 13.60 17.39 -16.06
CA PRO A 414 13.05 17.97 -14.84
C PRO A 414 11.57 18.32 -15.05
N VAL A 415 10.70 17.97 -14.10
CA VAL A 415 9.32 18.43 -14.00
C VAL A 415 9.37 19.96 -13.96
N PRO A 416 8.95 20.66 -15.03
CA PRO A 416 9.15 22.09 -15.12
C PRO A 416 8.39 22.84 -14.03
N ASP A 417 8.93 23.99 -13.62
CA ASP A 417 8.20 24.93 -12.77
C ASP A 417 6.87 25.33 -13.43
N GLY A 418 5.80 25.37 -12.63
CA GLY A 418 4.45 25.68 -13.12
C GLY A 418 3.71 24.49 -13.73
N THR A 419 4.28 23.28 -13.74
CA THR A 419 3.53 22.05 -14.07
C THR A 419 2.32 21.93 -13.13
N PRO A 420 1.09 21.82 -13.65
CA PRO A 420 -0.09 21.63 -12.82
C PRO A 420 0.04 20.44 -11.88
N LYS A 421 -0.19 20.70 -10.58
CA LYS A 421 -0.31 19.65 -9.56
C LYS A 421 -1.52 18.77 -9.86
N GLY A 422 -1.40 17.48 -9.58
CA GLY A 422 -2.47 16.51 -9.76
C GLY A 422 -2.04 15.30 -10.59
N PRO A 423 -3.00 14.45 -10.99
CA PRO A 423 -2.73 13.24 -11.73
C PRO A 423 -2.40 13.55 -13.19
N TRP A 424 -1.40 12.84 -13.70
CA TRP A 424 -0.93 12.86 -15.08
C TRP A 424 -0.93 11.43 -15.61
N THR A 425 -1.50 11.21 -16.78
CA THR A 425 -1.44 9.91 -17.47
C THR A 425 -0.37 9.95 -18.53
N VAL A 426 0.59 9.05 -18.46
CA VAL A 426 1.57 8.80 -19.52
C VAL A 426 1.05 7.65 -20.38
N TYR A 427 0.85 7.92 -21.66
CA TYR A 427 0.57 6.94 -22.69
C TYR A 427 1.86 6.66 -23.46
N ALA A 428 2.23 5.40 -23.65
CA ALA A 428 3.14 5.07 -24.76
C ALA A 428 2.48 4.08 -25.70
N GLY A 429 2.52 4.40 -26.98
CA GLY A 429 1.83 3.61 -27.99
C GLY A 429 2.57 3.57 -29.31
N LEU A 430 2.36 2.48 -30.04
CA LEU A 430 2.77 2.34 -31.42
C LEU A 430 1.55 2.45 -32.33
N MET A 431 1.62 3.29 -33.34
CA MET A 431 0.54 3.51 -34.31
C MET A 431 1.03 3.14 -35.71
N PRO A 432 0.18 2.68 -36.64
CA PRO A 432 0.60 2.57 -38.04
C PRO A 432 1.11 3.92 -38.56
N ALA A 433 2.19 3.93 -39.35
CA ALA A 433 2.84 5.18 -39.74
C ALA A 433 1.87 6.14 -40.45
N GLY A 434 1.91 7.41 -40.06
CA GLY A 434 1.06 8.49 -40.56
C GLY A 434 -0.39 8.45 -40.08
N ARG A 435 -0.75 7.53 -39.18
CA ARG A 435 -2.08 7.52 -38.54
C ARG A 435 -2.11 8.50 -37.38
N ALA A 436 -3.26 9.15 -37.23
CA ALA A 436 -3.54 9.95 -36.06
C ALA A 436 -3.48 9.07 -34.79
N PRO A 437 -2.88 9.56 -33.70
CA PRO A 437 -2.79 8.82 -32.45
C PRO A 437 -4.18 8.56 -31.89
N SER A 438 -4.50 7.28 -31.66
CA SER A 438 -5.82 6.81 -31.24
C SER A 438 -5.64 5.52 -30.45
N PRO A 439 -6.15 5.44 -29.21
CA PRO A 439 -6.09 4.20 -28.43
C PRO A 439 -6.74 3.01 -29.14
N GLN A 440 -7.73 3.25 -30.01
CA GLN A 440 -8.43 2.20 -30.75
C GLN A 440 -7.61 1.66 -31.93
N ASP A 441 -6.75 2.50 -32.50
CA ASP A 441 -5.94 2.15 -33.67
C ASP A 441 -4.48 1.81 -33.30
N ALA A 442 -4.17 1.81 -32.00
CA ALA A 442 -2.85 1.49 -31.49
C ALA A 442 -2.52 0.01 -31.74
N LEU A 443 -1.35 -0.24 -32.33
CA LEU A 443 -0.77 -1.58 -32.46
C LEU A 443 -0.46 -2.15 -31.06
N ALA A 444 0.08 -1.29 -30.20
CA ALA A 444 0.12 -1.49 -28.76
C ALA A 444 0.01 -0.15 -28.06
N LEU A 445 -0.54 -0.18 -26.86
CA LEU A 445 -0.70 0.94 -25.98
C LEU A 445 -0.48 0.46 -24.55
N ASP A 446 0.30 1.21 -23.81
CA ASP A 446 0.42 1.05 -22.37
C ASP A 446 0.30 2.41 -21.70
N THR A 447 -0.11 2.39 -20.43
CA THR A 447 -0.43 3.59 -19.67
C THR A 447 0.06 3.50 -18.24
N VAL A 448 0.68 4.57 -17.75
CA VAL A 448 1.01 4.73 -16.34
C VAL A 448 0.48 6.07 -15.86
N VAL A 449 -0.03 6.13 -14.63
CA VAL A 449 -0.42 7.39 -14.00
C VAL A 449 0.63 7.78 -12.97
N LEU A 450 0.98 9.06 -12.96
CA LEU A 450 1.87 9.67 -11.99
C LEU A 450 1.21 10.92 -11.42
N THR A 451 1.54 11.30 -10.19
CA THR A 451 0.99 12.51 -9.58
C THR A 451 2.09 13.54 -9.40
N VAL A 452 1.87 14.73 -9.96
CA VAL A 452 2.77 15.88 -9.76
C VAL A 452 2.34 16.65 -8.52
N ARG A 453 3.28 16.93 -7.60
CA ARG A 453 3.03 17.60 -6.32
C ARG A 453 3.68 18.97 -6.17
#